data_AF-A0A0U5IJZ7-F1
#
_entry.id   AF-A0A0U5IJZ7-F1
#
_cell.length_a   1.000
_cell.length_b   1.000
_cell.length_c   1.000
_cell.angle_alpha   90.00
_cell.angle_beta   90.00
_cell.angle_gamma   90.00
#
_symmetry.space_group_name_H-M   'P 1'
#
loop_
_entity.id
_entity.type
_entity.pdbx_description
1 polymer ?
#
loop_
_entity_poly.entity_id
_entity_poly.type
_entity_poly.pdbx_seq_one_letter_code
_entity_poly.pdbx_strand_id
1 'polypeptide(L)'
;MLTPTHLVAGQTAYLAVCVASGNPPAPSEALVALGASMLPDLDSRQSYIGRLIPPLSTWIGTRFGHRTLTHSLAAQVVVLTIAWFLLPTGYFIALAAGWISHSVADMMTRSGVCWFWPSLARCVLPGNPRYRMEVLGHGELWFLSIMVLLGMVLMPLAQRAEGTTGLIRSAIGDIATARRDFDADKGRLAFTLTLRGRDNVSYADVSGTYPVIGPWQESGFLVATPDGPRSACNSTACDWYAEHADLSRGVAQTTTSFTLAAPVASTDGIRAALAPLTAAELYLLGTFIAPETKPLPPTVTVSGERVTLFYATPDILGTWDGRLLAELSLTVQARHTPDADPGTLGPLGPATTFIDPRLQRWLH
;
A
#
# COMPACT_ATOMS: atom_id res chain seq x y z
N MET A 1 34.52 6.97 -11.12
CA MET A 1 34.87 6.25 -9.87
C MET A 1 35.12 4.79 -10.23
N LEU A 2 35.31 3.89 -9.27
CA LEU A 2 35.29 2.45 -9.54
C LEU A 2 33.87 1.99 -9.88
N THR A 3 33.78 0.93 -10.70
CA THR A 3 32.49 0.33 -11.07
C THR A 3 31.61 -0.05 -9.87
N PRO A 4 32.11 -0.71 -8.80
CA PRO A 4 31.28 -1.04 -7.63
C PRO A 4 30.65 0.20 -6.96
N THR A 5 31.39 1.31 -6.91
CA THR A 5 30.90 2.59 -6.38
C THR A 5 29.72 3.11 -7.19
N HIS A 6 29.81 3.05 -8.53
CA HIS A 6 28.71 3.44 -9.40
C HIS A 6 27.49 2.52 -9.28
N LEU A 7 27.71 1.21 -9.17
CA LEU A 7 26.62 0.25 -8.99
C LEU A 7 25.84 0.53 -7.70
N VAL A 8 26.54 0.71 -6.57
CA VAL A 8 25.90 1.00 -5.28
C VAL A 8 25.22 2.37 -5.28
N ALA A 9 25.88 3.40 -5.84
CA ALA A 9 25.27 4.73 -5.96
C ALA A 9 24.01 4.69 -6.84
N GLY A 10 24.03 3.93 -7.94
CA GLY A 10 22.88 3.71 -8.82
C GLY A 10 21.71 3.03 -8.13
N GLN A 11 21.98 1.96 -7.38
CA GLN A 11 20.93 1.30 -6.58
C GLN A 11 20.37 2.21 -5.49
N THR A 12 21.23 2.92 -4.79
CA THR A 12 20.80 3.82 -3.71
C THR A 12 19.96 4.98 -4.25
N ALA A 13 20.34 5.55 -5.39
CA ALA A 13 19.55 6.57 -6.08
C ALA A 13 18.20 6.03 -6.56
N TYR A 14 18.17 4.81 -7.11
CA TYR A 14 16.91 4.15 -7.51
C TYR A 14 15.97 3.99 -6.30
N LEU A 15 16.48 3.45 -5.18
CA LEU A 15 15.70 3.31 -3.95
C LEU A 15 15.21 4.66 -3.40
N ALA A 16 16.05 5.70 -3.46
CA ALA A 16 15.66 7.04 -3.03
C ALA A 16 14.49 7.60 -3.87
N VAL A 17 14.50 7.36 -5.19
CA VAL A 17 13.40 7.78 -6.07
C VAL A 17 12.15 6.92 -5.85
N CYS A 18 12.27 5.62 -5.58
CA CYS A 18 11.15 4.78 -5.15
C CYS A 18 10.49 5.31 -3.87
N VAL A 19 11.28 5.67 -2.85
CA VAL A 19 10.78 6.33 -1.63
C VAL A 19 10.08 7.65 -1.96
N ALA A 20 10.67 8.47 -2.83
CA ALA A 20 10.12 9.77 -3.19
C ALA A 20 8.78 9.66 -3.93
N SER A 21 8.70 8.73 -4.89
CA SER A 21 7.56 8.57 -5.81
C SER A 21 6.47 7.64 -5.30
N GLY A 22 6.76 6.80 -4.31
CA GLY A 22 5.86 5.72 -3.88
C GLY A 22 5.85 4.52 -4.82
N ASN A 23 6.78 4.43 -5.77
CA ASN A 23 6.91 3.24 -6.62
C ASN A 23 7.58 2.08 -5.86
N PRO A 24 6.92 0.93 -5.67
CA PRO A 24 7.53 -0.21 -5.00
C PRO A 24 8.72 -0.73 -5.82
N PRO A 25 9.87 -1.02 -5.19
CA PRO A 25 11.03 -1.51 -5.92
C PRO A 25 10.83 -2.96 -6.39
N ALA A 26 11.18 -3.24 -7.65
CA ALA A 26 11.13 -4.59 -8.22
C ALA A 26 12.53 -5.13 -8.54
N PRO A 27 12.80 -6.44 -8.40
CA PRO A 27 14.12 -7.01 -8.71
C PRO A 27 14.58 -6.76 -10.16
N SER A 28 13.67 -6.80 -11.14
CA SER A 28 13.99 -6.53 -12.54
C SER A 28 14.38 -5.07 -12.78
N GLU A 29 13.71 -4.14 -12.12
CA GLU A 29 14.03 -2.71 -12.17
C GLU A 29 15.39 -2.42 -11.51
N ALA A 30 15.69 -3.08 -10.39
CA ALA A 30 17.00 -3.00 -9.74
C ALA A 30 18.14 -3.42 -10.69
N LEU A 31 17.97 -4.51 -11.46
CA LEU A 31 18.94 -4.92 -12.47
C LEU A 31 19.12 -3.86 -13.57
N VAL A 32 18.04 -3.20 -13.99
CA VAL A 32 18.11 -2.09 -14.96
C VAL A 32 18.87 -0.91 -14.38
N ALA A 33 18.65 -0.55 -13.12
CA ALA A 33 19.39 0.52 -12.46
C ALA A 33 20.91 0.20 -12.35
N LEU A 34 21.29 -1.06 -12.10
CA LEU A 34 22.69 -1.50 -12.15
C LEU A 34 23.28 -1.28 -13.54
N GLY A 35 22.63 -1.78 -14.58
CA GLY A 35 23.10 -1.63 -15.97
C GLY A 35 23.19 -0.16 -16.40
N ALA A 36 22.17 0.63 -16.08
CA ALA A 36 22.12 2.05 -16.39
C ALA A 36 23.23 2.84 -15.70
N SER A 37 23.60 2.47 -14.47
CA SER A 37 24.73 3.08 -13.75
C SER A 37 26.10 2.79 -14.37
N MET A 38 26.21 1.82 -15.28
CA MET A 38 27.43 1.54 -16.02
C MET A 38 27.43 2.18 -17.41
N LEU A 39 26.27 2.57 -17.94
CA LEU A 39 26.13 3.06 -19.31
C LEU A 39 27.09 4.23 -19.65
N PRO A 40 27.33 5.22 -18.78
CA PRO A 40 28.18 6.36 -19.15
C PRO A 40 29.63 6.00 -19.42
N ASP A 41 30.14 4.97 -18.75
CA ASP A 41 31.52 4.48 -18.85
C ASP A 41 31.81 3.75 -20.18
N LEU A 42 30.80 3.59 -21.05
CA LEU A 42 30.97 3.02 -22.39
C LEU A 42 31.92 3.85 -23.26
N ASP A 43 32.18 5.11 -22.90
CA ASP A 43 33.10 6.01 -23.60
C ASP A 43 34.60 5.71 -23.40
N SER A 44 34.95 4.77 -22.51
CA SER A 44 36.34 4.44 -22.19
C SER A 44 36.64 2.94 -22.25
N ARG A 45 37.66 2.55 -23.02
CA ARG A 45 38.17 1.17 -23.06
C ARG A 45 38.73 0.67 -21.73
N GLN A 46 38.99 1.57 -20.79
CA GLN A 46 39.54 1.21 -19.49
C GLN A 46 38.44 0.76 -18.52
N SER A 47 37.17 1.10 -18.77
CA SER A 47 36.05 0.69 -17.94
C SER A 47 35.64 -0.78 -18.19
N TYR A 48 34.89 -1.37 -17.27
CA TYR A 48 34.41 -2.74 -17.42
C TYR A 48 33.49 -2.89 -18.66
N ILE A 49 32.52 -1.99 -18.82
CA ILE A 49 31.55 -2.04 -19.93
C ILE A 49 32.20 -1.67 -21.28
N GLY A 50 33.16 -0.75 -21.30
CA GLY A 50 33.88 -0.37 -22.52
C GLY A 50 34.77 -1.49 -23.07
N ARG A 51 35.20 -2.43 -22.21
CA ARG A 51 35.90 -3.66 -22.62
C ARG A 51 34.97 -4.71 -23.23
N LEU A 52 33.68 -4.70 -22.87
CA LEU A 52 32.70 -5.64 -23.43
C LEU A 52 32.35 -5.30 -24.89
N ILE A 53 32.36 -4.02 -25.27
CA ILE A 53 32.11 -3.57 -26.64
C ILE A 53 33.21 -2.60 -27.11
N PRO A 54 34.45 -3.09 -27.36
CA PRO A 54 35.58 -2.24 -27.72
C PRO A 54 35.35 -1.34 -28.94
N PRO A 55 34.71 -1.77 -30.05
CA PRO A 55 34.55 -0.92 -31.24
C PRO A 55 33.78 0.37 -30.92
N LEU A 56 32.67 0.22 -30.20
CA LEU A 56 31.80 1.34 -29.82
C LEU A 56 32.51 2.27 -28.84
N SER A 57 33.17 1.71 -27.83
CA SER A 57 33.90 2.50 -26.83
C SER A 57 35.02 3.33 -27.44
N THR A 58 35.76 2.75 -28.39
CA THR A 58 36.81 3.48 -29.12
C THR A 58 36.24 4.61 -29.93
N TRP A 59 35.16 4.34 -30.65
CA TRP A 59 34.54 5.32 -31.54
C TRP A 59 34.04 6.52 -30.74
N ILE A 60 33.31 6.27 -29.65
CA ILE A 60 32.84 7.34 -28.75
C ILE A 60 34.03 8.09 -28.14
N GLY A 61 34.99 7.37 -27.54
CA GLY A 61 36.12 7.96 -26.84
C GLY A 61 37.04 8.79 -27.74
N THR A 62 37.29 8.35 -28.98
CA THR A 62 38.09 9.09 -29.96
C THR A 62 37.36 10.29 -30.55
N ARG A 63 36.03 10.21 -30.72
CA ARG A 63 35.25 11.27 -31.36
C ARG A 63 34.84 12.38 -30.39
N PHE A 64 34.48 12.03 -29.15
CA PHE A 64 33.91 12.95 -28.18
C PHE A 64 34.78 13.13 -26.92
N GLY A 65 35.75 12.24 -26.68
CA GLY A 65 36.55 12.21 -25.46
C GLY A 65 35.84 11.50 -24.30
N HIS A 66 36.58 11.27 -23.21
CA HIS A 66 36.04 10.66 -21.98
C HIS A 66 35.32 11.69 -21.10
N ARG A 67 34.19 11.29 -20.52
CA ARG A 67 33.27 12.04 -19.66
C ARG A 67 32.59 13.22 -20.33
N THR A 68 32.22 13.04 -21.59
CA THR A 68 31.59 14.08 -22.42
C THR A 68 30.18 13.67 -22.84
N LEU A 69 30.00 13.09 -24.03
CA LEU A 69 28.68 12.84 -24.63
C LEU A 69 27.80 11.94 -23.75
N THR A 70 28.34 10.85 -23.22
CA THR A 70 27.61 9.88 -22.40
C THR A 70 27.21 10.40 -21.01
N HIS A 71 27.90 11.43 -20.53
CA HIS A 71 27.63 12.15 -19.29
C HIS A 71 26.89 13.48 -19.51
N SER A 72 26.54 13.81 -20.77
CA SER A 72 25.85 15.05 -21.12
C SER A 72 24.40 15.04 -20.63
N LEU A 73 23.97 16.16 -20.03
CA LEU A 73 22.59 16.36 -19.58
C LEU A 73 21.67 16.35 -20.78
N ALA A 74 22.08 16.99 -21.88
CA ALA A 74 21.29 17.05 -23.10
C ALA A 74 21.05 15.66 -23.67
N ALA A 75 22.10 14.83 -23.75
CA ALA A 75 21.97 13.44 -24.22
C ALA A 75 21.07 12.61 -23.28
N GLN A 76 21.26 12.74 -21.97
CA GLN A 76 20.43 12.07 -20.97
C GLN A 76 18.97 12.50 -21.07
N VAL A 77 18.67 13.79 -21.17
CA VAL A 77 17.30 14.31 -21.28
C VAL A 77 16.62 13.78 -22.54
N VAL A 78 17.30 13.76 -23.69
CA VAL A 78 16.73 13.23 -24.94
C VAL A 78 16.37 11.75 -24.78
N VAL A 79 17.31 10.93 -24.31
CA VAL A 79 17.09 9.49 -24.18
C VAL A 79 16.04 9.18 -23.10
N LEU A 80 16.08 9.87 -21.96
CA LEU A 80 15.11 9.70 -20.89
C LEU A 80 13.71 10.18 -21.31
N THR A 81 13.59 11.23 -22.12
CA THR A 81 12.29 11.65 -22.68
C THR A 81 11.71 10.58 -23.58
N ILE A 82 12.52 9.95 -24.43
CA ILE A 82 12.06 8.82 -25.25
C ILE A 82 11.66 7.63 -24.35
N ALA A 83 12.49 7.31 -23.36
CA ALA A 83 12.23 6.22 -22.43
C ALA A 83 10.95 6.43 -21.61
N TRP A 84 10.61 7.67 -21.24
CA TRP A 84 9.37 8.02 -20.55
C TRP A 84 8.12 7.55 -21.30
N PHE A 85 8.12 7.63 -22.63
CA PHE A 85 6.97 7.20 -23.44
C PHE A 85 6.98 5.71 -23.77
N LEU A 86 8.13 5.03 -23.67
CA LEU A 86 8.28 3.64 -24.11
C LEU A 86 8.34 2.63 -22.95
N LEU A 87 8.75 3.06 -21.76
CA LEU A 87 8.96 2.18 -20.61
C LEU A 87 7.87 2.37 -19.56
N PRO A 88 7.46 1.29 -18.85
CA PRO A 88 6.68 1.43 -17.64
C PRO A 88 7.43 2.28 -16.60
N THR A 89 6.67 2.97 -15.74
CA THR A 89 7.19 3.96 -14.78
C THR A 89 8.39 3.48 -13.98
N GLY A 90 8.36 2.26 -13.45
CA GLY A 90 9.45 1.73 -12.63
C GLY A 90 10.75 1.48 -13.40
N TYR A 91 10.67 0.98 -14.64
CA TYR A 91 11.84 0.83 -15.51
C TYR A 91 12.42 2.17 -15.94
N PHE A 92 11.56 3.17 -16.20
CA PHE A 92 12.01 4.53 -16.45
C PHE A 92 12.76 5.11 -15.23
N ILE A 93 12.20 4.96 -14.02
CA ILE A 93 12.82 5.41 -12.78
C ILE A 93 14.19 4.74 -12.59
N ALA A 94 14.29 3.43 -12.81
CA ALA A 94 15.54 2.68 -12.72
C ALA A 94 16.61 3.18 -13.71
N LEU A 95 16.23 3.37 -14.98
CA LEU A 95 17.12 3.88 -16.01
C LEU A 95 17.62 5.29 -15.68
N ALA A 96 16.70 6.20 -15.31
CA ALA A 96 17.02 7.58 -14.99
C ALA A 96 17.92 7.68 -13.75
N ALA A 97 17.54 7.01 -12.65
CA ALA A 97 18.29 7.04 -11.41
C ALA A 97 19.70 6.45 -11.57
N GLY A 98 19.84 5.31 -12.27
CA GLY A 98 21.13 4.68 -12.55
C GLY A 98 22.04 5.59 -13.38
N TRP A 99 21.56 6.14 -14.50
CA TRP A 99 22.38 6.96 -15.40
C TRP A 99 22.78 8.30 -14.76
N ILE A 100 21.81 9.03 -14.19
CA ILE A 100 22.06 10.36 -13.61
C ILE A 100 22.99 10.25 -12.41
N SER A 101 22.78 9.26 -11.52
CA SER A 101 23.62 9.07 -10.35
C SER A 101 25.08 8.80 -10.70
N HIS A 102 25.37 8.08 -11.79
CA HIS A 102 26.73 7.89 -12.26
C HIS A 102 27.39 9.24 -12.59
N SER A 103 26.69 10.09 -13.35
CA SER A 103 27.21 11.40 -13.73
C SER A 103 27.47 12.28 -12.51
N VAL A 104 26.51 12.33 -11.58
CA VAL A 104 26.64 13.06 -10.31
C VAL A 104 27.82 12.54 -9.48
N ALA A 105 27.98 11.22 -9.37
CA ALA A 105 29.09 10.62 -8.64
C ALA A 105 30.44 11.00 -9.26
N ASP A 106 30.53 11.03 -10.59
CA ASP A 106 31.76 11.46 -11.27
C ASP A 106 32.05 12.96 -11.14
N MET A 107 31.05 13.81 -10.95
CA MET A 107 31.26 15.22 -10.57
C MET A 107 31.91 15.36 -9.20
N MET A 108 31.75 14.35 -8.35
CA MET A 108 32.38 14.30 -7.03
C MET A 108 33.86 13.93 -7.05
N THR A 109 34.38 13.56 -8.22
CA THR A 109 35.81 13.34 -8.42
C THR A 109 36.54 14.62 -8.81
N ARG A 110 37.86 14.64 -8.67
CA ARG A 110 38.70 15.78 -9.11
C ARG A 110 38.53 16.12 -10.59
N SER A 111 38.29 15.10 -11.42
CA SER A 111 38.20 15.24 -12.87
C SER A 111 36.87 15.83 -13.35
N GLY A 112 35.78 15.67 -12.59
CA GLY A 112 34.44 16.10 -13.03
C GLY A 112 33.96 15.46 -14.34
N VAL A 113 32.89 16.03 -14.89
CA VAL A 113 32.31 15.64 -16.20
C VAL A 113 31.87 16.86 -17.01
N CYS A 114 31.85 16.76 -18.34
CA CYS A 114 31.31 17.83 -19.19
C CYS A 114 29.78 17.75 -19.26
N TRP A 115 29.08 18.03 -18.15
CA TRP A 115 27.63 17.82 -18.06
C TRP A 115 26.85 18.66 -19.09
N PHE A 116 27.36 19.86 -19.41
CA PHE A 116 26.76 20.78 -20.39
C PHE A 116 27.37 20.65 -21.80
N TRP A 117 27.90 19.47 -22.16
CA TRP A 117 28.36 19.20 -23.53
C TRP A 117 27.25 19.59 -24.54
N PRO A 118 27.56 20.36 -25.61
CA PRO A 118 28.86 20.53 -26.27
C PRO A 118 29.84 21.51 -25.61
N SER A 119 29.45 22.22 -24.55
CA SER A 119 30.42 22.97 -23.75
C SER A 119 31.38 22.00 -23.04
N LEU A 120 32.68 22.23 -23.18
CA LEU A 120 33.72 21.44 -22.52
C LEU A 120 33.96 21.88 -21.06
N ALA A 121 33.12 22.76 -20.53
CA ALA A 121 33.15 23.14 -19.13
C ALA A 121 32.86 21.91 -18.24
N ARG A 122 33.78 21.65 -17.30
CA ARG A 122 33.68 20.51 -16.39
C ARG A 122 32.87 20.88 -15.16
N CYS A 123 31.75 20.21 -14.98
CA CYS A 123 30.96 20.26 -13.77
C CYS A 123 31.62 19.41 -12.68
N VAL A 124 31.74 20.00 -11.49
CA VAL A 124 32.38 19.42 -10.32
C VAL A 124 31.59 19.79 -9.07
N LEU A 125 31.49 18.88 -8.11
CA LEU A 125 30.81 19.08 -6.84
C LEU A 125 31.56 18.34 -5.73
N PRO A 126 31.95 18.94 -4.61
CA PRO A 126 31.75 20.33 -4.23
C PRO A 126 32.75 21.28 -4.93
N GLY A 127 32.41 22.58 -4.93
CA GLY A 127 33.21 23.62 -5.58
C GLY A 127 34.66 23.71 -5.06
N ASN A 128 34.88 23.45 -3.77
CA ASN A 128 36.23 23.41 -3.20
C ASN A 128 36.95 22.09 -3.58
N PRO A 129 38.10 22.16 -4.30
CA PRO A 129 38.84 20.97 -4.73
C PRO A 129 39.31 20.05 -3.61
N ARG A 130 39.50 20.58 -2.38
CA ARG A 130 39.99 19.80 -1.23
C ARG A 130 39.00 18.72 -0.76
N TYR A 131 37.71 18.92 -1.01
CA TYR A 131 36.66 17.99 -0.62
C TYR A 131 36.24 17.03 -1.75
N ARG A 132 36.91 17.10 -2.91
CA ARG A 132 36.63 16.19 -4.03
C ARG A 132 37.35 14.88 -3.82
N MET A 133 36.67 13.79 -4.14
CA MET A 133 37.21 12.45 -3.97
C MET A 133 38.33 12.16 -4.97
N GLU A 134 39.38 11.53 -4.48
CA GLU A 134 40.37 10.86 -5.30
C GLU A 134 39.84 9.46 -5.65
N VAL A 135 39.98 9.06 -6.91
CA VAL A 135 39.65 7.70 -7.35
C VAL A 135 40.60 6.73 -6.67
N LEU A 136 40.05 5.63 -6.11
CA LEU A 136 40.79 4.65 -5.30
C LEU A 136 41.31 5.21 -3.95
N GLY A 137 40.83 6.38 -3.52
CA GLY A 137 41.18 6.98 -2.23
C GLY A 137 40.21 6.64 -1.09
N HIS A 138 40.57 7.01 0.14
CA HIS A 138 39.71 6.79 1.32
C HIS A 138 38.33 7.47 1.21
N GLY A 139 38.25 8.62 0.53
CA GLY A 139 36.99 9.33 0.33
C GLY A 139 35.97 8.52 -0.47
N GLU A 140 36.41 7.78 -1.49
CA GLU A 140 35.56 6.89 -2.27
C GLU A 140 35.03 5.72 -1.44
N LEU A 141 35.88 5.14 -0.58
CA LEU A 141 35.47 4.06 0.33
C LEU A 141 34.43 4.52 1.35
N TRP A 142 34.60 5.71 1.93
CA TRP A 142 33.60 6.31 2.82
C TRP A 142 32.28 6.57 2.09
N PHE A 143 32.34 7.14 0.89
CA PHE A 143 31.15 7.36 0.07
C PHE A 143 30.42 6.05 -0.23
N LEU A 144 31.13 5.01 -0.66
CA LEU A 144 30.58 3.68 -0.88
C LEU A 144 29.90 3.14 0.38
N SER A 145 30.57 3.23 1.53
CA SER A 145 30.05 2.74 2.82
C SER A 145 28.76 3.47 3.23
N ILE A 146 28.73 4.79 3.06
CA ILE A 146 27.55 5.62 3.33
C ILE A 146 26.40 5.27 2.38
N MET A 147 26.67 5.06 1.10
CA MET A 147 25.63 4.67 0.14
C MET A 147 25.07 3.27 0.43
N VAL A 148 25.91 2.30 0.84
CA VAL A 148 25.42 0.99 1.30
C VAL A 148 24.51 1.14 2.52
N LEU A 149 24.95 1.89 3.53
CA LEU A 149 24.14 2.15 4.73
C LEU A 149 22.82 2.82 4.40
N LEU A 150 22.86 3.84 3.53
CA LEU A 150 21.67 4.54 3.08
C LEU A 150 20.73 3.62 2.30
N GLY A 151 21.25 2.78 1.41
CA GLY A 151 20.47 1.78 0.69
C GLY A 151 19.76 0.79 1.62
N MET A 152 20.43 0.33 2.69
CA MET A 152 19.82 -0.54 3.70
C MET A 152 18.66 0.14 4.43
N VAL A 153 18.74 1.45 4.68
CA VAL A 153 17.66 2.22 5.31
C VAL A 153 16.52 2.50 4.32
N LEU A 154 16.84 2.80 3.06
CA LEU A 154 15.85 3.14 2.04
C LEU A 154 15.05 1.92 1.56
N MET A 155 15.64 0.73 1.53
CA MET A 155 14.96 -0.48 1.05
C MET A 155 13.62 -0.77 1.76
N PRO A 156 13.56 -0.87 3.11
CA PRO A 156 12.29 -1.11 3.80
C PRO A 156 11.31 0.06 3.66
N LEU A 157 11.79 1.30 3.49
CA LEU A 157 10.94 2.47 3.26
C LEU A 157 10.32 2.45 1.85
N ALA A 158 11.11 2.08 0.84
CA ALA A 158 10.67 1.98 -0.55
C ALA A 158 9.62 0.88 -0.72
N GLN A 159 9.77 -0.24 0.00
CA GLN A 159 8.81 -1.36 -0.01
C GLN A 159 7.41 -0.98 0.47
N ARG A 160 7.25 0.10 1.25
CA ARG A 160 5.93 0.57 1.72
C ARG A 160 5.06 1.15 0.61
N ALA A 161 5.65 1.60 -0.52
CA ALA A 161 4.92 2.19 -1.64
C ALA A 161 4.00 3.37 -1.27
N GLU A 162 4.37 4.14 -0.24
CA GLU A 162 3.59 5.25 0.32
C GLU A 162 3.95 6.61 -0.29
N GLY A 163 5.18 6.73 -0.82
CA GLY A 163 5.76 8.01 -1.20
C GLY A 163 6.14 8.87 0.01
N THR A 164 6.78 10.01 -0.23
CA THR A 164 7.23 10.92 0.85
C THR A 164 6.08 11.43 1.72
N THR A 165 4.98 11.86 1.10
CA THR A 165 3.81 12.35 1.81
C THR A 165 3.14 11.25 2.63
N GLY A 166 3.03 10.02 2.09
CA GLY A 166 2.46 8.89 2.81
C GLY A 166 3.30 8.50 4.03
N LEU A 167 4.63 8.45 3.89
CA LEU A 167 5.54 8.18 5.00
C LEU A 167 5.44 9.22 6.12
N ILE A 168 5.31 10.51 5.78
CA ILE A 168 5.11 11.57 6.77
C ILE A 168 3.76 11.40 7.47
N ARG A 169 2.70 11.07 6.74
CA ARG A 169 1.36 10.81 7.33
C ARG A 169 1.36 9.60 8.25
N SER A 170 1.98 8.50 7.83
CA SER A 170 2.18 7.29 8.64
C SER A 170 2.96 7.60 9.92
N ALA A 171 4.02 8.41 9.83
CA ALA A 171 4.80 8.84 10.99
C ALA A 171 3.99 9.72 11.97
N ILE A 172 3.06 10.54 11.49
CA ILE A 172 2.14 11.31 12.33
C ILE A 172 1.09 10.38 12.97
N GLY A 173 0.53 9.46 12.17
CA GLY A 173 -0.48 8.47 12.56
C GLY A 173 -1.78 9.07 13.08
N ASP A 174 -2.36 9.98 12.30
CA ASP A 174 -3.70 10.52 12.57
C ASP A 174 -4.79 9.58 12.01
N ILE A 175 -5.67 9.10 12.89
CA ILE A 175 -6.75 8.18 12.53
C ILE A 175 -7.72 8.76 11.50
N ALA A 176 -7.95 10.07 11.50
CA ALA A 176 -8.82 10.71 10.51
C ALA A 176 -8.20 10.71 9.11
N THR A 177 -6.86 10.81 9.04
CA THR A 177 -6.11 10.68 7.79
C THR A 177 -6.10 9.25 7.30
N ALA A 178 -5.82 8.28 8.19
CA ALA A 178 -5.97 6.86 7.90
C ALA A 178 -7.36 6.54 7.35
N ARG A 179 -8.41 7.15 7.90
CA ARG A 179 -9.78 6.94 7.43
C ARG A 179 -10.02 7.41 6.00
N ARG A 180 -9.47 8.56 5.61
CA ARG A 180 -9.55 9.05 4.22
C ARG A 180 -8.84 8.11 3.24
N ASP A 181 -7.66 7.61 3.62
CA ASP A 181 -6.89 6.68 2.77
C ASP A 181 -7.62 5.33 2.64
N PHE A 182 -8.24 4.83 3.73
CA PHE A 182 -9.12 3.67 3.67
C PHE A 182 -10.31 3.89 2.74
N ASP A 183 -11.01 5.03 2.85
CA ASP A 183 -12.20 5.30 2.04
C ASP A 183 -11.90 5.45 0.55
N ALA A 184 -10.67 5.83 0.17
CA ALA A 184 -10.24 5.94 -1.23
C ALA A 184 -10.04 4.56 -1.89
N ASP A 185 -9.52 3.59 -1.14
CA ASP A 185 -9.09 2.28 -1.65
C ASP A 185 -9.96 1.10 -1.13
N LYS A 186 -11.02 1.39 -0.36
CA LYS A 186 -11.90 0.35 0.22
C LYS A 186 -12.48 -0.56 -0.85
N GLY A 187 -12.48 -1.85 -0.55
CA GLY A 187 -13.05 -2.89 -1.40
C GLY A 187 -12.13 -3.41 -2.51
N ARG A 188 -10.92 -2.85 -2.67
CA ARG A 188 -9.85 -3.35 -3.55
C ARG A 188 -8.70 -4.01 -2.82
N LEU A 189 -8.52 -3.65 -1.55
CA LEU A 189 -7.41 -4.10 -0.71
C LEU A 189 -7.96 -4.51 0.66
N ALA A 190 -7.34 -5.50 1.28
CA ALA A 190 -7.43 -5.72 2.71
C ALA A 190 -6.60 -4.66 3.45
N PHE A 191 -7.00 -4.27 4.65
CA PHE A 191 -6.29 -3.28 5.45
C PHE A 191 -6.04 -3.77 6.86
N THR A 192 -4.90 -3.41 7.42
CA THR A 192 -4.58 -3.58 8.83
C THR A 192 -4.28 -2.23 9.45
N LEU A 193 -4.77 -2.01 10.66
CA LEU A 193 -4.57 -0.80 11.43
C LEU A 193 -3.59 -1.10 12.55
N THR A 194 -2.43 -0.44 12.52
CA THR A 194 -1.51 -0.41 13.66
C THR A 194 -1.95 0.73 14.57
N LEU A 195 -2.46 0.36 15.74
CA LEU A 195 -3.06 1.28 16.69
C LEU A 195 -2.26 1.29 17.98
N ARG A 196 -2.04 2.50 18.51
CA ARG A 196 -1.60 2.75 19.88
C ARG A 196 -2.55 3.73 20.54
N GLY A 197 -2.93 3.44 21.77
CA GLY A 197 -3.83 4.28 22.53
C GLY A 197 -4.32 3.58 23.77
N ARG A 198 -5.58 3.81 24.15
CA ARG A 198 -6.15 3.30 25.40
C ARG A 198 -7.58 2.83 25.21
N ASP A 199 -7.97 1.87 26.03
CA ASP A 199 -9.37 1.50 26.19
C ASP A 199 -10.10 2.58 26.99
N ASN A 200 -11.21 3.12 26.46
CA ASN A 200 -11.99 4.18 27.10
C ASN A 200 -12.73 3.72 28.36
N VAL A 201 -12.96 2.42 28.52
CA VAL A 201 -13.65 1.84 29.67
C VAL A 201 -12.64 1.42 30.74
N SER A 202 -11.65 0.62 30.35
CA SER A 202 -10.69 0.04 31.30
C SER A 202 -9.46 0.92 31.54
N TYR A 203 -9.21 1.94 30.71
CA TYR A 203 -7.99 2.76 30.69
C TYR A 203 -6.70 1.95 30.49
N ALA A 204 -6.79 0.68 30.11
CA ALA A 204 -5.64 -0.13 29.77
C ALA A 204 -5.01 0.38 28.46
N ASP A 205 -3.68 0.36 28.40
CA ASP A 205 -2.97 0.68 27.17
C ASP A 205 -3.23 -0.40 26.12
N VAL A 206 -3.57 0.04 24.91
CA VAL A 206 -3.81 -0.81 23.75
C VAL A 206 -2.74 -0.51 22.71
N SER A 207 -1.98 -1.52 22.33
CA SER A 207 -0.98 -1.41 21.26
C SER A 207 -0.96 -2.71 20.48
N GLY A 208 -1.21 -2.62 19.17
CA GLY A 208 -1.20 -3.80 18.31
C GLY A 208 -1.54 -3.47 16.87
N THR A 209 -1.47 -4.48 16.02
CA THR A 209 -1.90 -4.41 14.62
C THR A 209 -3.13 -5.29 14.45
N TYR A 210 -4.22 -4.69 13.99
CA TYR A 210 -5.53 -5.33 13.93
C TYR A 210 -6.11 -5.26 12.50
N PRO A 211 -6.72 -6.34 11.99
CA PRO A 211 -7.42 -6.31 10.72
C PRO A 211 -8.60 -5.33 10.75
N VAL A 212 -8.75 -4.52 9.70
CA VAL A 212 -9.85 -3.57 9.58
C VAL A 212 -11.07 -4.27 9.00
N ILE A 213 -12.11 -4.38 9.82
CA ILE A 213 -13.42 -4.87 9.39
C ILE A 213 -14.12 -3.78 8.59
N GLY A 214 -14.10 -2.53 9.02
CA GLY A 214 -14.81 -1.49 8.29
C GLY A 214 -14.73 -0.10 8.90
N PRO A 215 -15.44 0.87 8.31
CA PRO A 215 -15.62 2.20 8.85
C PRO A 215 -16.45 2.20 10.13
N TRP A 216 -16.07 3.01 11.11
CA TRP A 216 -16.89 3.35 12.27
C TRP A 216 -17.11 4.85 12.35
N GLN A 217 -18.38 5.29 12.30
CA GLN A 217 -18.76 6.71 12.32
C GLN A 217 -17.93 7.55 11.31
N GLU A 218 -17.67 8.84 11.62
CA GLU A 218 -17.01 9.79 10.72
C GLU A 218 -15.52 9.50 10.51
N SER A 219 -14.76 9.22 11.58
CA SER A 219 -13.28 9.15 11.55
C SER A 219 -12.70 7.86 12.14
N GLY A 220 -13.52 6.90 12.54
CA GLY A 220 -13.10 5.69 13.23
C GLY A 220 -13.06 4.44 12.36
N PHE A 221 -12.61 3.35 12.98
CA PHE A 221 -12.54 2.01 12.40
C PHE A 221 -13.19 0.98 13.30
N LEU A 222 -13.77 -0.04 12.67
CA LEU A 222 -14.13 -1.29 13.33
C LEU A 222 -13.00 -2.28 13.06
N VAL A 223 -12.37 -2.79 14.12
CA VAL A 223 -11.21 -3.67 14.04
C VAL A 223 -11.53 -5.05 14.62
N ALA A 224 -10.97 -6.09 14.01
CA ALA A 224 -11.10 -7.46 14.49
C ALA A 224 -10.10 -7.69 15.64
N THR A 225 -10.61 -8.19 16.77
CA THR A 225 -9.78 -8.57 17.92
C THR A 225 -10.11 -10.01 18.35
N PRO A 226 -9.22 -10.70 19.07
CA PRO A 226 -9.49 -12.06 19.56
C PRO A 226 -10.75 -12.17 20.43
N ASP A 227 -11.07 -11.11 21.17
CA ASP A 227 -12.23 -11.04 22.08
C ASP A 227 -13.51 -10.54 21.37
N GLY A 228 -13.45 -10.33 20.05
CA GLY A 228 -14.54 -9.82 19.22
C GLY A 228 -14.25 -8.45 18.59
N PRO A 229 -15.15 -7.94 17.73
CA PRO A 229 -14.94 -6.64 17.07
C PRO A 229 -14.92 -5.49 18.07
N ARG A 230 -13.99 -4.55 17.90
CA ARG A 230 -13.89 -3.32 18.71
C ARG A 230 -13.89 -2.09 17.83
N SER A 231 -14.40 -0.98 18.35
CA SER A 231 -14.39 0.31 17.67
C SER A 231 -13.20 1.16 18.12
N ALA A 232 -12.50 1.76 17.17
CA ALA A 232 -11.35 2.63 17.39
C ALA A 232 -11.60 4.02 16.80
N CYS A 233 -11.37 5.09 17.56
CA CYS A 233 -11.60 6.46 17.14
C CYS A 233 -10.77 7.46 17.96
N ASN A 234 -10.82 8.75 17.61
CA ASN A 234 -10.15 9.83 18.35
C ASN A 234 -11.05 10.51 19.39
N SER A 235 -12.07 9.82 19.89
CA SER A 235 -13.02 10.35 20.88
C SER A 235 -13.37 9.31 21.94
N THR A 236 -14.17 9.70 22.93
CA THR A 236 -14.68 8.79 23.96
C THR A 236 -15.92 8.00 23.51
N ALA A 237 -16.37 8.17 22.27
CA ALA A 237 -17.58 7.52 21.74
C ALA A 237 -17.34 6.09 21.20
N CYS A 238 -16.10 5.61 21.23
CA CYS A 238 -15.71 4.26 20.81
C CYS A 238 -15.09 3.49 21.97
N ASP A 239 -14.83 2.20 21.76
CA ASP A 239 -14.18 1.35 22.75
C ASP A 239 -12.74 1.78 23.00
N TRP A 240 -11.98 2.03 21.92
CA TRP A 240 -10.55 2.36 21.98
C TRP A 240 -10.28 3.77 21.47
N TYR A 241 -9.72 4.60 22.34
CA TYR A 241 -9.15 5.89 21.97
C TYR A 241 -7.80 5.69 21.30
N ALA A 242 -7.71 6.08 20.03
CA ALA A 242 -6.48 6.01 19.25
C ALA A 242 -5.65 7.29 19.41
N GLU A 243 -4.49 7.18 20.05
CA GLU A 243 -3.49 8.26 20.10
C GLU A 243 -2.67 8.30 18.81
N HIS A 244 -2.39 7.12 18.26
CA HIS A 244 -1.69 6.95 16.98
C HIS A 244 -2.32 5.80 16.22
N ALA A 245 -2.66 6.03 14.95
CA ALA A 245 -3.25 5.05 14.07
C ALA A 245 -2.61 5.13 12.68
N ASP A 246 -1.97 4.05 12.29
CA ASP A 246 -1.32 3.90 10.99
C ASP A 246 -2.02 2.79 10.18
N LEU A 247 -2.42 3.11 8.95
CA LEU A 247 -3.13 2.20 8.07
C LEU A 247 -2.18 1.60 7.06
N SER A 248 -1.94 0.31 7.15
CA SER A 248 -1.13 -0.42 6.17
C SER A 248 -2.03 -1.16 5.16
N ARG A 249 -1.68 -1.03 3.88
CA ARG A 249 -2.32 -1.76 2.78
C ARG A 249 -1.89 -3.23 2.80
N GLY A 250 -2.85 -4.13 2.76
CA GLY A 250 -2.67 -5.58 2.69
C GLY A 250 -2.80 -6.12 1.28
N VAL A 251 -3.23 -7.38 1.19
CA VAL A 251 -3.41 -8.10 -0.09
C VAL A 251 -4.58 -7.53 -0.91
N ALA A 252 -4.49 -7.69 -2.23
CA ALA A 252 -5.62 -7.39 -3.11
C ALA A 252 -6.83 -8.27 -2.75
N GLN A 253 -7.99 -7.63 -2.67
CA GLN A 253 -9.24 -8.24 -2.24
C GLN A 253 -10.40 -7.54 -2.95
N THR A 254 -11.36 -8.30 -3.44
CA THR A 254 -12.59 -7.76 -4.02
C THR A 254 -13.72 -7.88 -3.00
N THR A 255 -14.55 -6.84 -2.89
CA THR A 255 -15.77 -6.86 -2.07
C THR A 255 -17.00 -6.87 -2.97
N THR A 256 -17.73 -7.98 -2.96
CA THR A 256 -19.01 -8.13 -3.66
C THR A 256 -20.13 -7.92 -2.67
N SER A 257 -21.07 -7.03 -2.99
CA SER A 257 -22.21 -6.72 -2.13
C SER A 257 -23.48 -7.33 -2.71
N PHE A 258 -24.25 -7.99 -1.87
CA PHE A 258 -25.54 -8.55 -2.22
C PHE A 258 -26.64 -7.98 -1.31
N THR A 259 -27.84 -7.76 -1.85
CA THR A 259 -28.95 -7.20 -1.08
C THR A 259 -29.97 -8.28 -0.77
N LEU A 260 -30.38 -8.33 0.49
CA LEU A 260 -31.32 -9.29 1.04
C LEU A 260 -32.45 -8.48 1.69
N ALA A 261 -33.61 -8.41 1.03
CA ALA A 261 -34.76 -7.67 1.52
C ALA A 261 -36.00 -8.57 1.59
N ALA A 262 -36.69 -8.54 2.72
CA ALA A 262 -37.93 -9.30 2.91
C ALA A 262 -38.85 -8.60 3.93
N PRO A 263 -40.18 -8.64 3.73
CA PRO A 263 -41.11 -8.11 4.72
C PRO A 263 -41.05 -8.90 6.04
N VAL A 264 -40.86 -10.22 5.96
CA VAL A 264 -40.66 -11.11 7.12
C VAL A 264 -39.66 -12.20 6.73
N ALA A 265 -38.70 -12.51 7.61
CA ALA A 265 -37.74 -13.59 7.42
C ALA A 265 -37.40 -14.28 8.75
N SER A 266 -37.04 -15.56 8.70
CA SER A 266 -36.45 -16.28 9.83
C SER A 266 -34.93 -16.26 9.75
N THR A 267 -34.25 -16.42 10.90
CA THR A 267 -32.78 -16.52 10.95
C THR A 267 -32.26 -17.72 10.15
N ASP A 268 -32.98 -18.85 10.19
CA ASP A 268 -32.67 -20.04 9.38
C ASP A 268 -32.78 -19.77 7.88
N GLY A 269 -33.80 -19.01 7.46
CA GLY A 269 -33.96 -18.61 6.06
C GLY A 269 -32.83 -17.71 5.58
N ILE A 270 -32.36 -16.80 6.43
CA ILE A 270 -31.19 -15.95 6.14
C ILE A 270 -29.92 -16.82 6.07
N ARG A 271 -29.70 -17.72 7.03
CA ARG A 271 -28.54 -18.62 7.05
C ARG A 271 -28.50 -19.52 5.82
N ALA A 272 -29.66 -20.05 5.39
CA ALA A 272 -29.79 -20.83 4.18
C ALA A 272 -29.51 -20.01 2.91
N ALA A 273 -29.92 -18.74 2.87
CA ALA A 273 -29.63 -17.84 1.75
C ALA A 273 -28.13 -17.48 1.66
N LEU A 274 -27.43 -17.43 2.81
CA LEU A 274 -25.99 -17.15 2.89
C LEU A 274 -25.12 -18.39 2.60
N ALA A 275 -25.62 -19.60 2.85
CA ALA A 275 -24.85 -20.85 2.73
C ALA A 275 -24.16 -21.10 1.37
N PRO A 276 -24.70 -20.67 0.21
CA PRO A 276 -24.03 -20.83 -1.08
C PRO A 276 -22.84 -19.88 -1.31
N LEU A 277 -22.67 -18.87 -0.46
CA LEU A 277 -21.53 -17.94 -0.56
C LEU A 277 -20.25 -18.63 -0.05
N THR A 278 -19.19 -18.56 -0.85
CA THR A 278 -17.90 -19.21 -0.54
C THR A 278 -16.80 -18.22 -0.14
N ALA A 279 -17.17 -16.96 0.07
CA ALA A 279 -16.24 -15.90 0.41
C ALA A 279 -15.57 -16.13 1.78
N ALA A 280 -14.31 -15.71 1.89
CA ALA A 280 -13.49 -15.91 3.09
C ALA A 280 -13.99 -15.09 4.29
N GLU A 281 -14.52 -13.89 4.04
CA GLU A 281 -15.17 -13.07 5.07
C GLU A 281 -16.54 -12.60 4.60
N LEU A 282 -17.54 -12.77 5.46
CA LEU A 282 -18.91 -12.33 5.24
C LEU A 282 -19.32 -11.35 6.34
N TYR A 283 -19.86 -10.21 5.93
CA TYR A 283 -20.34 -9.17 6.84
C TYR A 283 -21.77 -8.77 6.50
N LEU A 284 -22.59 -8.64 7.53
CA LEU A 284 -23.98 -8.20 7.45
C LEU A 284 -24.08 -6.73 7.87
N LEU A 285 -24.70 -5.93 7.01
CA LEU A 285 -25.00 -4.52 7.25
C LEU A 285 -26.48 -4.27 6.99
N GLY A 286 -27.10 -3.33 7.69
CA GLY A 286 -28.46 -2.92 7.41
C GLY A 286 -29.37 -3.01 8.62
N THR A 287 -30.67 -3.09 8.39
CA THR A 287 -31.68 -2.91 9.44
C THR A 287 -32.77 -3.96 9.37
N PHE A 288 -33.33 -4.29 10.53
CA PHE A 288 -34.55 -5.06 10.66
C PHE A 288 -35.25 -4.75 11.98
N ILE A 289 -36.49 -5.21 12.13
CA ILE A 289 -37.26 -5.09 13.36
C ILE A 289 -37.24 -6.45 14.06
N ALA A 290 -36.83 -6.45 15.34
CA ALA A 290 -36.84 -7.64 16.18
C ALA A 290 -37.25 -7.28 17.62
N PRO A 291 -38.26 -7.96 18.18
CA PRO A 291 -38.69 -7.71 19.54
C PRO A 291 -37.60 -8.10 20.55
N GLU A 292 -37.45 -7.29 21.60
CA GLU A 292 -36.59 -7.54 22.78
C GLU A 292 -35.14 -7.93 22.43
N THR A 293 -34.46 -7.05 21.69
CA THR A 293 -33.04 -7.23 21.32
C THR A 293 -32.12 -6.49 22.29
N LYS A 294 -31.14 -7.20 22.86
CA LYS A 294 -30.08 -6.58 23.66
C LYS A 294 -29.04 -5.94 22.73
N PRO A 295 -28.68 -4.66 22.92
CA PRO A 295 -27.63 -4.03 22.12
C PRO A 295 -26.26 -4.67 22.40
N LEU A 296 -25.47 -4.86 21.35
CA LEU A 296 -24.10 -5.37 21.41
C LEU A 296 -23.20 -4.47 20.55
N PRO A 297 -22.86 -3.27 21.03
CA PRO A 297 -21.98 -2.37 20.29
C PRO A 297 -20.57 -2.99 20.17
N PRO A 298 -19.81 -2.67 19.11
CA PRO A 298 -20.15 -1.72 18.04
C PRO A 298 -20.99 -2.31 16.89
N THR A 299 -21.10 -3.63 16.78
CA THR A 299 -21.70 -4.29 15.59
C THR A 299 -23.23 -4.34 15.59
N VAL A 300 -23.88 -4.28 16.76
CA VAL A 300 -25.34 -4.32 16.88
C VAL A 300 -25.82 -3.13 17.71
N THR A 301 -26.56 -2.22 17.08
CA THR A 301 -27.20 -1.10 17.76
C THR A 301 -28.72 -1.23 17.67
N VAL A 302 -29.42 -0.78 18.71
CA VAL A 302 -30.87 -0.93 18.84
C VAL A 302 -31.49 0.44 19.15
N SER A 303 -32.51 0.81 18.40
CA SER A 303 -33.31 2.02 18.60
C SER A 303 -34.79 1.64 18.61
N GLY A 304 -35.38 1.55 19.80
CA GLY A 304 -36.70 0.96 19.98
C GLY A 304 -36.69 -0.54 19.64
N GLU A 305 -37.46 -0.94 18.63
CA GLU A 305 -37.50 -2.31 18.11
C GLU A 305 -36.65 -2.50 16.84
N ARG A 306 -36.08 -1.41 16.31
CA ARG A 306 -35.25 -1.45 15.10
C ARG A 306 -33.81 -1.76 15.49
N VAL A 307 -33.30 -2.85 14.94
CA VAL A 307 -31.92 -3.30 15.05
C VAL A 307 -31.16 -2.84 13.81
N THR A 308 -29.98 -2.26 14.02
CA THR A 308 -29.05 -1.89 12.93
C THR A 308 -27.74 -2.66 13.12
N LEU A 309 -27.35 -3.39 12.07
CA LEU A 309 -26.09 -4.12 12.00
C LEU A 309 -25.02 -3.29 11.30
N PHE A 310 -23.84 -3.25 11.91
CA PHE A 310 -22.62 -2.65 11.36
C PHE A 310 -21.56 -3.73 11.24
N TYR A 311 -21.35 -4.22 10.02
CA TYR A 311 -20.33 -5.23 9.71
C TYR A 311 -20.34 -6.42 10.68
N ALA A 312 -21.52 -6.96 10.98
CA ALA A 312 -21.65 -8.08 11.90
C ALA A 312 -21.38 -9.41 11.18
N THR A 313 -20.74 -10.37 11.84
CA THR A 313 -20.55 -11.71 11.26
C THR A 313 -21.86 -12.51 11.27
N PRO A 314 -22.07 -13.47 10.35
CA PRO A 314 -23.30 -14.27 10.28
C PRO A 314 -23.66 -15.00 11.58
N ASP A 315 -22.67 -15.32 12.42
CA ASP A 315 -22.88 -15.99 13.71
C ASP A 315 -23.79 -15.19 14.65
N ILE A 316 -23.83 -13.86 14.51
CA ILE A 316 -24.69 -13.00 15.32
C ILE A 316 -26.18 -13.32 15.15
N LEU A 317 -26.56 -13.92 14.01
CA LEU A 317 -27.95 -14.30 13.73
C LEU A 317 -28.48 -15.29 14.76
N GLY A 318 -27.60 -16.07 15.41
CA GLY A 318 -27.98 -16.99 16.48
C GLY A 318 -28.65 -16.31 17.69
N THR A 319 -28.42 -15.00 17.87
CA THR A 319 -29.07 -14.23 18.95
C THR A 319 -30.59 -14.09 18.75
N TRP A 320 -31.09 -14.29 17.53
CA TRP A 320 -32.51 -14.23 17.18
C TRP A 320 -33.09 -15.57 16.71
N ASP A 321 -32.42 -16.69 17.00
CA ASP A 321 -32.90 -18.01 16.58
C ASP A 321 -34.32 -18.29 17.11
N GLY A 322 -35.17 -18.82 16.23
CA GLY A 322 -36.59 -19.05 16.51
C GLY A 322 -37.48 -17.81 16.50
N ARG A 323 -36.94 -16.62 16.16
CA ARG A 323 -37.72 -15.37 16.02
C ARG A 323 -37.95 -15.02 14.55
N LEU A 324 -39.05 -14.32 14.29
CA LEU A 324 -39.32 -13.69 13.00
C LEU A 324 -38.79 -12.25 13.01
N LEU A 325 -38.04 -11.90 11.97
CA LEU A 325 -37.51 -10.57 11.72
C LEU A 325 -38.42 -9.88 10.71
N ALA A 326 -38.90 -8.69 11.05
CA ALA A 326 -39.77 -7.89 10.18
C ALA A 326 -38.98 -6.77 9.49
N GLU A 327 -39.44 -6.33 8.32
CA GLU A 327 -38.82 -5.27 7.50
C GLU A 327 -37.31 -5.49 7.30
N LEU A 328 -36.92 -6.71 6.97
CA LEU A 328 -35.52 -7.07 6.75
C LEU A 328 -34.99 -6.30 5.54
N SER A 329 -33.94 -5.51 5.75
CA SER A 329 -33.16 -4.88 4.70
C SER A 329 -31.68 -5.01 5.05
N LEU A 330 -31.05 -6.06 4.53
CA LEU A 330 -29.65 -6.35 4.76
C LEU A 330 -28.84 -6.25 3.47
N THR A 331 -27.62 -5.74 3.58
CA THR A 331 -26.56 -5.84 2.60
C THR A 331 -25.51 -6.82 3.13
N VAL A 332 -25.28 -7.89 2.38
CA VAL A 332 -24.26 -8.89 2.65
C VAL A 332 -23.02 -8.52 1.86
N GLN A 333 -21.93 -8.19 2.55
CA GLN A 333 -20.63 -7.96 1.94
C GLN A 333 -19.79 -9.23 2.01
N ALA A 334 -19.48 -9.78 0.84
CA ALA A 334 -18.60 -10.92 0.65
C ALA A 334 -17.23 -10.43 0.20
N ARG A 335 -16.20 -10.70 1.00
CA ARG A 335 -14.82 -10.37 0.69
C ARG A 335 -14.06 -11.61 0.25
N HIS A 336 -13.46 -11.53 -0.93
CA HIS A 336 -12.79 -12.65 -1.56
C HIS A 336 -11.54 -12.19 -2.32
N THR A 337 -10.66 -13.14 -2.65
CA THR A 337 -9.54 -12.87 -3.56
C THR A 337 -10.06 -12.47 -4.94
N PRO A 338 -9.38 -11.59 -5.69
CA PRO A 338 -9.86 -11.09 -6.97
C PRO A 338 -10.27 -12.15 -7.99
N ASP A 339 -9.60 -13.31 -7.99
CA ASP A 339 -9.85 -14.41 -8.92
C ASP A 339 -10.91 -15.43 -8.45
N ALA A 340 -11.44 -15.27 -7.23
CA ALA A 340 -12.43 -16.17 -6.68
C ALA A 340 -13.85 -15.69 -6.99
N ASP A 341 -14.73 -16.62 -7.37
CA ASP A 341 -16.17 -16.36 -7.46
C ASP A 341 -16.76 -16.36 -6.04
N PRO A 342 -17.38 -15.27 -5.56
CA PRO A 342 -18.02 -15.23 -4.24
C PRO A 342 -19.23 -16.17 -4.13
N GLY A 343 -19.71 -16.73 -5.26
CA GLY A 343 -20.96 -17.47 -5.35
C GLY A 343 -22.15 -16.53 -5.53
N THR A 344 -23.35 -17.09 -5.47
CA THR A 344 -24.60 -16.35 -5.58
C THR A 344 -25.38 -16.45 -4.28
N LEU A 345 -26.08 -15.38 -3.90
CA LEU A 345 -27.06 -15.47 -2.82
C LEU A 345 -28.13 -16.50 -3.18
N GLY A 346 -28.40 -17.41 -2.25
CA GLY A 346 -29.55 -18.31 -2.34
C GLY A 346 -30.86 -17.54 -2.21
N PRO A 347 -31.98 -18.12 -2.66
CA PRO A 347 -33.28 -17.53 -2.38
C PRO A 347 -33.52 -17.49 -0.87
N LEU A 348 -34.11 -16.39 -0.38
CA LEU A 348 -34.73 -16.38 0.93
C LEU A 348 -35.85 -17.44 0.90
N GLY A 349 -35.66 -18.52 1.64
CA GLY A 349 -36.70 -19.54 1.80
C GLY A 349 -38.01 -18.89 2.26
N PRO A 350 -39.18 -19.47 1.94
CA PRO A 350 -40.45 -18.91 2.38
C PRO A 350 -40.39 -18.74 3.90
N ALA A 351 -40.73 -17.55 4.39
CA ALA A 351 -40.94 -17.35 5.81
C ALA A 351 -41.92 -18.44 6.25
N THR A 352 -41.44 -19.42 7.02
CA THR A 352 -42.34 -20.42 7.60
C THR A 352 -43.32 -19.63 8.41
N THR A 353 -44.54 -19.49 7.91
CA THR A 353 -45.63 -18.84 8.60
C THR A 353 -45.83 -19.64 9.87
N PHE A 354 -45.26 -19.15 10.97
CA PHE A 354 -45.56 -19.67 12.29
C PHE A 354 -46.99 -19.23 12.60
N ILE A 355 -47.94 -20.00 12.09
CA ILE A 355 -49.35 -19.86 12.46
C ILE A 355 -49.46 -20.47 13.84
N ASP A 356 -49.75 -19.65 14.85
CA ASP A 356 -50.03 -20.14 16.20
C ASP A 356 -51.02 -21.32 16.12
N PRO A 357 -50.73 -22.47 16.76
CA PRO A 357 -51.63 -23.63 16.73
C PRO A 357 -53.08 -23.29 17.14
N ARG A 358 -53.28 -22.24 17.93
CA ARG A 358 -54.61 -21.74 18.33
C ARG A 358 -55.34 -20.99 17.21
N LEU A 359 -54.62 -20.43 16.25
CA LEU A 359 -55.14 -19.74 15.08
C LEU A 359 -55.38 -20.67 13.89
N GLN A 360 -54.71 -21.84 13.84
CA GLN A 360 -54.93 -22.84 12.80
C GLN A 360 -56.40 -23.29 12.70
N ARG A 361 -57.13 -23.32 13.82
CA ARG A 361 -58.55 -23.74 13.84
C ARG A 361 -59.51 -22.80 13.10
N TRP A 362 -59.08 -21.60 12.72
CA TRP A 362 -59.92 -20.57 12.09
C TRP A 362 -59.58 -20.32 10.62
N LEU A 363 -58.67 -21.11 10.03
CA LEU A 363 -58.18 -20.96 8.66
C LEU A 363 -58.84 -21.95 7.66
N HIS A 364 -59.98 -22.55 8.02
CA HIS A 364 -60.76 -23.44 7.16
C HIS A 364 -62.07 -22.83 6.70
#